data_AF-A0A938AS37-F1
#
_entry.id   AF-A0A938AS37-F1
#
_cell.length_a   1.000
_cell.length_b   1.000
_cell.length_c   1.000
_cell.angle_alpha   90.00
_cell.angle_beta   90.00
_cell.angle_gamma   90.00
#
_symmetry.space_group_name_H-M   'P 1'
#
loop_
_entity.id
_entity.type
_entity.pdbx_description
1 polymer ?
#
loop_
_entity_poly.entity_id
_entity_poly.type
_entity_poly.pdbx_seq_one_letter_code
_entity_poly.pdbx_strand_id
1 'polypeptide(L)'
;MDKRVEKDQADFGASSSASVPVVRAFLKSLTFSRLPIFGCAGFIAFLFLANLWNFAVERDWPKLRIRSAWPLAGVAKPKPAPWTLDAFLSGETQKAVSANLGRMSPVFPISVRAKNQLVFSLFGGSAAPGVLIGRNGQLYEDIYINEFCARDGRFDPARLAAWSSALRDIQDMAQAR
;
A
#
# COMPACT_ATOMS: atom_id res chain seq x y z
N MET A 1 21.68 -74.71 2.44
CA MET A 1 21.38 -73.26 2.41
C MET A 1 21.39 -72.83 0.96
N ASP A 2 20.25 -72.34 0.48
CA ASP A 2 19.89 -72.30 -0.93
C ASP A 2 20.31 -70.95 -1.54
N LYS A 3 21.29 -70.97 -2.46
CA LYS A 3 21.92 -69.76 -3.06
C LYS A 3 20.94 -68.87 -3.83
N ARG A 4 19.73 -69.35 -4.07
CA ARG A 4 18.67 -68.62 -4.78
C ARG A 4 18.02 -67.55 -3.90
N VAL A 5 17.86 -67.82 -2.60
CA VAL A 5 17.25 -66.89 -1.64
C VAL A 5 18.15 -65.68 -1.37
N GLU A 6 19.47 -65.89 -1.33
CA GLU A 6 20.46 -64.83 -1.08
C GLU A 6 20.56 -63.85 -2.25
N LYS A 7 20.37 -64.32 -3.49
CA LYS A 7 20.37 -63.49 -4.69
C LYS A 7 19.11 -62.61 -4.79
N ASP A 8 17.95 -63.17 -4.49
CA ASP A 8 16.68 -62.42 -4.50
C ASP A 8 16.64 -61.36 -3.38
N GLN A 9 17.29 -61.61 -2.24
CA GLN A 9 17.43 -60.63 -1.16
C GLN A 9 18.39 -59.47 -1.50
N ALA A 10 19.46 -59.75 -2.25
CA ALA A 10 20.40 -58.73 -2.70
C ALA A 10 19.77 -57.80 -3.76
N ASP A 11 19.00 -58.34 -4.69
CA ASP A 11 18.33 -57.56 -5.75
C ASP A 11 17.17 -56.70 -5.19
N PHE A 12 16.45 -57.18 -4.16
CA PHE A 12 15.43 -56.37 -3.46
C PHE A 12 16.05 -55.25 -2.59
N GLY A 13 17.21 -55.49 -1.97
CA GLY A 13 17.94 -54.48 -1.19
C GLY A 13 18.53 -53.35 -2.04
N ALA A 14 18.97 -53.65 -3.27
CA ALA A 14 19.53 -52.67 -4.19
C ALA A 14 18.48 -51.72 -4.80
N SER A 15 17.25 -52.20 -5.06
CA SER A 15 16.19 -51.37 -5.67
C SER A 15 15.51 -50.39 -4.69
N SER A 16 15.52 -50.69 -3.39
CA SER A 16 14.86 -49.89 -2.36
C SER A 16 15.68 -48.67 -1.90
N SER A 17 17.02 -48.74 -1.98
CA SER A 17 17.92 -47.67 -1.54
C SER A 17 18.17 -46.58 -2.60
N ALA A 18 17.97 -46.89 -3.89
CA ALA A 18 18.20 -45.97 -5.00
C ALA A 18 17.03 -44.98 -5.26
N SER A 19 15.82 -45.28 -4.78
CA SER A 19 14.61 -44.50 -5.06
C SER A 19 14.46 -43.25 -4.17
N VAL A 20 14.96 -43.30 -2.93
CA VAL A 20 14.88 -42.18 -1.98
C VAL A 20 15.65 -40.94 -2.43
N PRO A 21 16.93 -41.01 -2.89
CA PRO A 21 17.67 -39.81 -3.32
C PRO A 21 17.08 -39.18 -4.59
N VAL A 22 16.55 -39.99 -5.52
CA VAL A 22 15.93 -39.52 -6.76
C VAL A 22 14.61 -38.80 -6.48
N VAL A 23 13.74 -39.35 -5.63
CA VAL A 23 12.49 -38.70 -5.22
C VAL A 23 12.76 -37.41 -4.44
N ARG A 24 13.79 -37.39 -3.57
CA ARG A 24 14.20 -36.19 -2.83
C ARG A 24 14.78 -35.10 -3.74
N ALA A 25 15.57 -35.48 -4.74
CA ALA A 25 16.12 -34.57 -5.74
C ALA A 25 15.03 -34.02 -6.68
N PHE A 26 14.05 -34.86 -7.06
CA PHE A 26 12.90 -34.46 -7.86
C PHE A 26 11.94 -33.55 -7.08
N LEU A 27 11.68 -33.82 -5.80
CA LEU A 27 10.95 -32.93 -4.90
C LEU A 27 11.69 -31.59 -4.69
N LYS A 28 13.02 -31.62 -4.53
CA LYS A 28 13.85 -30.40 -4.48
C LYS A 28 13.80 -29.60 -5.77
N SER A 29 13.83 -30.26 -6.94
CA SER A 29 13.75 -29.62 -8.25
C SER A 29 12.35 -29.02 -8.53
N LEU A 30 11.29 -29.74 -8.16
CA LEU A 30 9.91 -29.25 -8.27
C LEU A 30 9.65 -28.07 -7.32
N THR A 31 10.17 -28.12 -6.10
CA THR A 31 10.04 -27.02 -5.15
C THR A 31 10.85 -25.82 -5.58
N PHE A 32 12.07 -25.98 -6.11
CA PHE A 32 12.88 -24.84 -6.57
C PHE A 32 12.29 -24.14 -7.80
N SER A 33 11.74 -24.91 -8.75
CA SER A 33 11.12 -24.34 -9.95
C SER A 33 9.74 -23.70 -9.66
N ARG A 34 9.06 -24.14 -8.61
CA ARG A 34 7.75 -23.60 -8.18
C ARG A 34 7.83 -22.66 -6.98
N LEU A 35 9.01 -22.42 -6.42
CA LEU A 35 9.26 -21.44 -5.37
C LEU A 35 8.64 -20.06 -5.70
N PRO A 36 8.75 -19.52 -6.94
CA PRO A 36 8.12 -18.26 -7.27
C PRO A 36 6.59 -18.32 -7.15
N ILE A 37 5.98 -19.42 -7.58
CA ILE A 37 4.52 -19.62 -7.53
C ILE A 37 4.05 -19.72 -6.08
N PHE A 38 4.73 -20.50 -5.24
CA PHE A 38 4.42 -20.59 -3.81
C PHE A 38 4.67 -19.27 -3.09
N GLY A 39 5.70 -18.52 -3.48
CA GLY A 39 5.95 -17.16 -3.00
C GLY A 39 4.81 -16.21 -3.32
N CYS A 40 4.35 -16.17 -4.58
CA CYS A 40 3.21 -15.37 -5.00
C CYS A 40 1.92 -15.78 -4.26
N ALA A 41 1.64 -17.08 -4.18
CA ALA A 41 0.45 -17.59 -3.50
C ALA A 41 0.48 -17.25 -2.00
N GLY A 42 1.63 -17.44 -1.35
CA GLY A 42 1.84 -17.07 0.05
C GLY A 42 1.68 -15.57 0.29
N PHE A 43 2.20 -14.74 -0.63
CA PHE A 43 2.03 -13.29 -0.55
C PHE A 43 0.57 -12.86 -0.71
N ILE A 44 -0.16 -13.44 -1.67
CA ILE A 44 -1.60 -13.17 -1.85
C ILE A 44 -2.39 -13.59 -0.61
N ALA A 45 -2.12 -14.79 -0.08
CA ALA A 45 -2.74 -15.27 1.15
C ALA A 45 -2.44 -14.35 2.34
N PHE A 46 -1.20 -13.90 2.48
CA PHE A 46 -0.80 -12.93 3.49
C PHE A 46 -1.56 -11.61 3.35
N LEU A 47 -1.67 -11.05 2.13
CA LEU A 47 -2.42 -9.81 1.91
C LEU A 47 -3.90 -9.98 2.25
N PHE A 48 -4.50 -11.13 1.93
CA PHE A 48 -5.88 -11.43 2.30
C PHE A 48 -6.06 -11.46 3.82
N LEU A 49 -5.21 -12.20 4.54
CA LEU A 49 -5.24 -12.30 6.00
C LEU A 49 -4.95 -10.96 6.68
N ALA A 50 -3.99 -10.19 6.16
CA ALA A 50 -3.67 -8.87 6.67
C ALA A 50 -4.81 -7.87 6.49
N ASN A 51 -5.56 -7.94 5.37
CA ASN A 51 -6.77 -7.16 5.19
C ASN A 51 -7.86 -7.57 6.18
N LEU A 52 -8.08 -8.86 6.37
CA LEU A 52 -9.07 -9.37 7.34
C LEU A 52 -8.74 -8.91 8.77
N TRP A 53 -7.46 -9.00 9.16
CA TRP A 53 -6.97 -8.47 10.43
C TRP A 53 -7.22 -6.96 10.55
N ASN A 54 -6.85 -6.20 9.51
CA ASN A 54 -7.06 -4.75 9.49
C ASN A 54 -8.54 -4.37 9.64
N PHE A 55 -9.46 -5.13 9.04
CA PHE A 55 -10.90 -4.91 9.19
C PHE A 55 -11.43 -5.23 10.59
N ALA A 56 -10.95 -6.31 11.21
CA ALA A 56 -11.36 -6.69 12.56
C ALA A 56 -10.90 -5.67 13.62
N VAL A 57 -9.68 -5.17 13.45
CA VAL A 57 -8.99 -4.32 14.43
C VAL A 57 -9.31 -2.83 14.25
N GLU A 58 -9.85 -2.41 13.10
CA GLU A 58 -10.04 -1.00 12.76
C GLU A 58 -10.90 -0.23 13.76
N ARG A 59 -11.97 -0.85 14.27
CA ARG A 59 -12.95 -0.20 15.14
C ARG A 59 -12.41 0.00 16.56
N ASP A 60 -11.90 -1.07 17.16
CA ASP A 60 -11.60 -1.09 18.59
C ASP A 60 -10.12 -0.78 18.89
N TRP A 61 -9.20 -1.17 18.00
CA TRP A 61 -7.76 -1.05 18.23
C TRP A 61 -7.01 -0.51 17.01
N PRO A 62 -7.30 0.71 16.53
CA PRO A 62 -6.75 1.24 15.27
C PRO A 62 -5.22 1.33 15.21
N LYS A 63 -4.54 1.25 16.37
CA LYS A 63 -3.07 1.21 16.51
C LYS A 63 -2.46 -0.13 16.06
N LEU A 64 -3.21 -1.23 16.13
CA LEU A 64 -2.76 -2.58 15.77
C LEU A 64 -2.91 -2.88 14.27
N ARG A 65 -3.31 -1.89 13.47
CA ARG A 65 -3.42 -2.02 12.02
C ARG A 65 -2.04 -2.17 11.38
N ILE A 66 -1.91 -3.14 10.50
CA ILE A 66 -0.73 -3.34 9.67
C ILE A 66 -0.78 -2.29 8.56
N ARG A 67 0.17 -1.36 8.57
CA ARG A 67 0.27 -0.26 7.61
C ARG A 67 1.71 -0.17 7.09
N SER A 68 1.88 0.11 5.80
CA SER A 68 3.21 0.39 5.24
C SER A 68 3.66 1.84 5.44
N ALA A 69 2.76 2.75 5.80
CA ALA A 69 3.03 4.17 5.91
C ALA A 69 2.17 4.85 6.98
N TRP A 70 2.67 5.98 7.50
CA TRP A 70 1.94 6.84 8.42
C TRP A 70 0.80 7.59 7.69
N PRO A 71 -0.38 7.74 8.31
CA PRO A 71 -1.44 8.56 7.75
C PRO A 71 -1.02 10.03 7.72
N LEU A 72 -1.32 10.73 6.63
CA LEU A 72 -1.10 12.17 6.55
C LEU A 72 -2.02 12.90 7.53
N ALA A 73 -1.48 13.90 8.23
CA ALA A 73 -2.27 14.78 9.08
C ALA A 73 -3.31 15.54 8.23
N GLY A 74 -4.52 15.70 8.74
CA GLY A 74 -5.61 16.43 8.04
C GLY A 74 -6.39 15.61 7.00
N VAL A 75 -5.95 14.41 6.62
CA VAL A 75 -6.71 13.54 5.72
C VAL A 75 -7.78 12.78 6.49
N ALA A 76 -9.03 12.85 6.02
CA ALA A 76 -10.14 12.12 6.60
C ALA A 76 -9.85 10.61 6.62
N LYS A 77 -9.92 10.01 7.81
CA LYS A 77 -9.74 8.56 7.97
C LYS A 77 -10.93 7.84 7.31
N PRO A 78 -10.70 6.70 6.63
CA PRO A 78 -11.80 5.88 6.14
C PRO A 78 -12.70 5.49 7.32
N LYS A 79 -14.02 5.58 7.12
CA LYS A 79 -15.00 5.18 8.13
C LYS A 79 -14.92 3.66 8.30
N PRO A 80 -14.82 3.14 9.55
CA PRO A 80 -14.79 1.71 9.78
C PRO A 80 -16.08 1.04 9.29
N ALA A 81 -15.95 -0.18 8.77
CA ALA A 81 -17.11 -0.96 8.36
C ALA A 81 -17.99 -1.31 9.57
N PRO A 82 -19.32 -1.12 9.50
CA PRO A 82 -20.22 -1.57 10.55
C PRO A 82 -20.33 -3.09 10.51
N TRP A 83 -20.06 -3.75 11.63
CA TRP A 83 -20.12 -5.21 11.79
C TRP A 83 -21.37 -5.67 12.56
N THR A 84 -22.52 -5.02 12.33
CA THR A 84 -23.80 -5.42 12.94
C THR A 84 -24.61 -6.25 11.96
N LEU A 85 -25.46 -7.14 12.48
CA LEU A 85 -26.35 -7.97 11.65
C LEU A 85 -27.26 -7.10 10.78
N ASP A 86 -27.79 -6.01 11.33
CA ASP A 86 -28.63 -5.06 10.60
C ASP A 86 -27.87 -4.39 9.44
N ALA A 87 -26.61 -4.00 9.66
CA ALA A 87 -25.78 -3.38 8.62
C ALA A 87 -25.33 -4.38 7.55
N PHE A 88 -25.22 -5.67 7.91
CA PHE A 88 -24.93 -6.73 6.96
C PHE A 88 -26.15 -7.06 6.09
N LEU A 89 -27.34 -7.13 6.69
CA LEU A 89 -28.59 -7.36 5.98
C LEU A 89 -28.98 -6.16 5.11
N SER A 90 -28.66 -4.94 5.53
CA SER A 90 -28.92 -3.72 4.77
C SER A 90 -27.93 -3.46 3.62
N GLY A 91 -26.86 -4.27 3.52
CA GLY A 91 -25.84 -4.09 2.48
C GLY A 91 -24.77 -3.03 2.83
N GLU A 92 -24.90 -2.32 3.95
CA GLU A 92 -23.98 -1.25 4.34
C GLU A 92 -22.58 -1.78 4.63
N THR A 93 -22.46 -2.96 5.24
CA THR A 93 -21.16 -3.58 5.50
C THR A 93 -20.44 -3.92 4.20
N GLN A 94 -21.13 -4.52 3.23
CA GLN A 94 -20.56 -4.91 1.94
C GLN A 94 -20.14 -3.68 1.14
N LYS A 95 -20.95 -2.63 1.17
CA LYS A 95 -20.63 -1.33 0.55
C LYS A 95 -19.41 -0.68 1.21
N ALA A 96 -19.34 -0.67 2.54
CA ALA A 96 -18.21 -0.09 3.27
C ALA A 96 -16.91 -0.88 3.06
N VAL A 97 -16.99 -2.21 3.07
CA VAL A 97 -15.85 -3.11 2.82
C VAL A 97 -15.36 -2.93 1.38
N SER A 98 -16.25 -3.00 0.37
CA SER A 98 -15.85 -2.85 -1.03
C SER A 98 -15.25 -1.48 -1.35
N ALA A 99 -15.81 -0.40 -0.80
CA ALA A 99 -15.28 0.96 -0.99
C ALA A 99 -13.89 1.17 -0.35
N ASN A 100 -13.56 0.43 0.72
CA ASN A 100 -12.33 0.63 1.48
C ASN A 100 -11.32 -0.50 1.34
N LEU A 101 -11.67 -1.65 0.76
CA LEU A 101 -10.80 -2.83 0.64
C LEU A 101 -9.43 -2.48 0.04
N GLY A 102 -9.44 -1.70 -1.04
CA GLY A 102 -8.20 -1.22 -1.66
C GLY A 102 -7.36 -0.38 -0.70
N ARG A 103 -7.96 0.59 -0.01
CA ARG A 103 -7.27 1.52 0.90
C ARG A 103 -6.80 0.88 2.21
N MET A 104 -7.42 -0.22 2.61
CA MET A 104 -7.10 -0.99 3.82
C MET A 104 -5.92 -1.94 3.62
N SER A 105 -5.58 -2.22 2.36
CA SER A 105 -4.47 -3.11 2.02
C SER A 105 -3.14 -2.50 2.47
N PRO A 106 -2.28 -3.29 3.17
CA PRO A 106 -0.98 -2.80 3.61
C PRO A 106 -0.10 -2.30 2.46
N VAL A 107 -0.29 -2.83 1.24
CA VAL A 107 0.48 -2.45 0.06
C VAL A 107 -0.10 -1.25 -0.70
N PHE A 108 -1.26 -0.74 -0.29
CA PHE A 108 -1.94 0.36 -1.00
C PHE A 108 -1.06 1.61 -1.14
N PRO A 109 -0.40 2.14 -0.08
CA PRO A 109 0.43 3.34 -0.22
C PRO A 109 1.60 3.15 -1.17
N ILE A 110 2.23 1.98 -1.13
CA ILE A 110 3.35 1.62 -2.02
C ILE A 110 2.85 1.54 -3.46
N SER A 111 1.71 0.90 -3.68
CA SER A 111 1.11 0.73 -5.01
C SER A 111 0.70 2.07 -5.62
N VAL A 112 0.12 2.97 -4.82
CA VAL A 112 -0.21 4.33 -5.25
C VAL A 112 1.05 5.10 -5.63
N ARG A 113 2.11 5.01 -4.83
CA ARG A 113 3.40 5.66 -5.12
C ARG A 113 4.03 5.12 -6.41
N ALA A 114 4.06 3.80 -6.57
CA ALA A 114 4.60 3.16 -7.77
C ALA A 114 3.81 3.57 -9.02
N LYS A 115 2.47 3.60 -8.94
CA LYS A 115 1.61 4.07 -10.03
C LYS A 115 1.91 5.52 -10.39
N ASN A 116 1.95 6.41 -9.39
CA ASN A 116 2.21 7.83 -9.64
C ASN A 116 3.61 8.06 -10.23
N GLN A 117 4.62 7.35 -9.74
CA GLN A 117 5.97 7.40 -10.30
C GLN A 117 6.01 6.91 -11.75
N LEU A 118 5.34 5.80 -12.05
CA LEU A 118 5.29 5.26 -13.40
C LEU A 118 4.63 6.24 -14.37
N VAL A 119 3.49 6.83 -13.98
CA VAL A 119 2.79 7.81 -14.81
C VAL A 119 3.64 9.06 -15.03
N PHE A 120 4.34 9.53 -14.00
CA PHE A 120 5.26 10.64 -14.11
C PHE A 120 6.42 10.32 -15.07
N SER A 121 7.05 9.15 -14.93
CA SER A 121 8.19 8.76 -15.74
C SER A 121 7.85 8.46 -17.21
N LEU A 122 6.68 7.87 -17.49
CA LEU A 122 6.29 7.50 -18.86
C LEU A 122 5.60 8.62 -19.62
N PHE A 123 4.75 9.39 -18.93
CA PHE A 123 3.87 10.37 -19.59
C PHE A 123 4.18 11.81 -19.19
N GLY A 124 5.13 12.04 -18.29
CA GLY A 124 5.38 13.38 -17.74
C GLY A 124 4.13 13.98 -17.08
N GLY A 125 3.23 13.14 -16.58
CA GLY A 125 1.93 13.50 -16.02
C GLY A 125 1.77 13.10 -14.56
N SER A 126 0.72 13.60 -13.90
CA SER A 126 0.37 13.20 -12.53
C SER A 126 -0.89 12.34 -12.55
N ALA A 127 -0.85 11.20 -11.86
CA ALA A 127 -2.04 10.38 -11.60
C ALA A 127 -2.77 10.76 -10.30
N ALA A 128 -2.26 11.77 -9.58
CA ALA A 128 -2.93 12.32 -8.41
C ALA A 128 -3.99 13.34 -8.86
N PRO A 129 -5.25 13.19 -8.40
CA PRO A 129 -6.32 14.13 -8.76
C PRO A 129 -6.00 15.52 -8.21
N GLY A 130 -6.27 16.55 -9.02
CA GLY A 130 -6.01 17.94 -8.64
C GLY A 130 -4.52 18.33 -8.66
N VAL A 131 -3.62 17.50 -9.18
CA VAL A 131 -2.20 17.87 -9.34
C VAL A 131 -1.86 18.05 -10.81
N LEU A 132 -1.40 19.24 -11.15
CA LEU A 132 -0.98 19.66 -12.49
C LEU A 132 0.54 19.72 -12.57
N ILE A 133 1.10 19.46 -13.75
CA ILE A 133 2.54 19.52 -14.00
C ILE A 133 2.85 20.80 -14.76
N GLY A 134 3.58 21.70 -14.12
CA GLY A 134 4.04 22.95 -14.68
C GLY A 134 5.38 22.84 -15.41
N ARG A 135 5.95 23.99 -15.77
CA ARG A 135 7.24 24.06 -16.47
C ARG A 135 8.33 23.38 -15.65
N ASN A 136 9.23 22.66 -16.33
CA ASN A 136 10.33 21.89 -15.74
C ASN A 136 9.91 20.74 -14.81
N GLY A 137 8.68 20.23 -14.93
CA GLY A 137 8.21 19.09 -14.14
C GLY A 137 7.82 19.43 -12.70
N GLN A 138 7.61 20.71 -12.38
CA GLN A 138 7.13 21.13 -11.06
C GLN A 138 5.67 20.72 -10.88
N LEU A 139 5.33 20.20 -9.69
CA LEU A 139 3.98 19.77 -9.35
C LEU A 139 3.26 20.90 -8.61
N TYR A 140 2.06 21.22 -9.07
CA TYR A 140 1.18 22.22 -8.46
C TYR A 140 -0.18 21.62 -8.18
N GLU A 141 -0.81 21.99 -7.07
CA GLU A 141 -2.22 21.68 -6.86
C GLU A 141 -3.09 22.66 -7.64
N ASP A 142 -4.18 22.16 -8.22
CA ASP A 142 -5.08 22.94 -9.08
C ASP A 142 -5.70 24.12 -8.33
N ILE A 143 -5.96 23.95 -7.03
CA ILE A 143 -6.53 24.98 -6.16
C ILE A 143 -5.65 26.22 -6.13
N TYR A 144 -4.33 26.06 -6.10
CA TYR A 144 -3.40 27.19 -6.06
C TYR A 144 -3.33 27.91 -7.40
N ILE A 145 -3.39 27.15 -8.49
CA ILE A 145 -3.42 27.73 -9.84
C ILE A 145 -4.72 28.48 -10.05
N ASN A 146 -5.85 27.87 -9.70
CA ASN A 146 -7.17 28.47 -9.82
C ASN A 146 -7.30 29.71 -8.94
N GLU A 147 -6.83 29.66 -7.69
CA GLU A 147 -6.82 30.81 -6.80
C GLU A 147 -5.93 31.93 -7.37
N PHE A 148 -4.74 31.60 -7.87
CA PHE A 148 -3.84 32.59 -8.46
C PHE A 148 -4.42 33.21 -9.74
N CYS A 149 -4.98 32.41 -10.64
CA CYS A 149 -5.59 32.87 -11.88
C CYS A 149 -6.90 33.64 -11.67
N ALA A 150 -7.64 33.33 -10.61
CA ALA A 150 -8.84 34.07 -10.21
C ALA A 150 -8.54 35.41 -9.51
N ARG A 151 -7.28 35.65 -9.12
CA ARG A 151 -6.88 36.98 -8.64
C ARG A 151 -6.77 37.91 -9.85
N ASP A 152 -7.64 38.91 -9.93
CA ASP A 152 -7.66 39.95 -10.97
C ASP A 152 -6.41 40.86 -11.00
N GLY A 153 -5.30 40.47 -10.35
CA GLY A 153 -4.07 41.26 -10.22
C GLY A 153 -4.23 42.54 -9.38
N ARG A 154 -5.43 42.84 -8.89
CA ARG A 154 -5.70 44.01 -8.04
C ARG A 154 -5.29 43.69 -6.62
N PHE A 155 -4.24 44.36 -6.15
CA PHE A 155 -3.86 44.33 -4.74
C PHE A 155 -4.93 45.04 -3.91
N ASP A 156 -5.39 44.39 -2.84
CA ASP A 156 -6.19 45.04 -1.81
C ASP A 156 -5.27 45.99 -1.01
N PRO A 157 -5.42 47.33 -1.16
CA PRO A 157 -4.52 48.29 -0.52
C PRO A 157 -4.61 48.21 1.01
N ALA A 158 -5.79 47.85 1.55
CA ALA A 158 -5.99 47.73 2.97
C ALA A 158 -5.23 46.52 3.54
N ARG A 159 -5.27 45.40 2.81
CA ARG A 159 -4.53 44.19 3.19
C ARG A 159 -3.02 44.39 3.09
N LEU A 160 -2.54 45.14 2.08
CA LEU A 160 -1.12 45.53 1.97
C LEU A 160 -0.68 46.44 3.11
N ALA A 161 -1.47 47.46 3.45
CA ALA A 161 -1.19 48.36 4.56
C ALA A 161 -1.13 47.60 5.90
N ALA A 162 -2.10 46.72 6.16
CA ALA A 162 -2.12 45.88 7.35
C ALA A 162 -0.89 44.95 7.43
N TRP A 163 -0.50 44.34 6.31
CA TRP A 163 0.68 43.48 6.26
C TRP A 163 1.98 44.27 6.49
N SER A 164 2.07 45.48 5.93
CA SER A 164 3.22 46.37 6.14
C SER A 164 3.36 46.82 7.60
N SER A 165 2.23 47.08 8.28
CA SER A 165 2.21 47.39 9.71
C SER A 165 2.69 46.21 10.53
N ALA A 166 2.15 45.02 10.28
CA ALA A 166 2.54 43.80 11.00
C ALA A 166 4.04 43.49 10.85
N LEU A 167 4.61 43.69 9.66
CA LEU A 167 6.05 43.53 9.46
C LEU A 167 6.88 44.54 10.26
N ARG A 168 6.41 45.78 10.35
CA ARG A 168 7.07 46.84 11.11
C ARG A 168 7.05 46.51 12.61
N ASP A 169 5.91 46.06 13.13
CA ASP A 169 5.79 45.60 14.52
C ASP A 169 6.74 44.43 14.82
N ILE A 170 6.90 43.48 13.89
CA ILE A 170 7.85 42.37 14.03
C ILE A 170 9.31 42.87 14.03
N GLN A 171 9.65 43.83 13.16
CA GLN A 171 10.99 44.43 13.14
C GLN A 171 11.31 45.15 14.45
N ASP A 172 10.37 45.95 14.97
CA ASP A 172 10.54 46.70 16.20
C ASP A 172 10.73 45.75 17.40
N MET A 173 9.94 44.67 17.47
CA MET A 173 10.14 43.62 18.48
C MET A 173 11.47 42.88 18.35
N ALA A 174 11.97 42.67 17.14
CA ALA A 174 13.23 41.98 16.90
C ALA A 174 14.46 42.86 17.21
N GLN A 175 14.36 44.17 17.01
CA GLN A 175 15.42 45.15 17.30
C GLN A 175 15.44 45.63 18.76
N ALA A 176 14.33 45.49 19.48
CA ALA A 176 14.24 45.76 20.92
C ALA A 176 14.86 44.64 21.80
N ARG A 177 15.41 43.59 21.18
CA ARG A 177 16.25 42.55 21.81
C ARG A 177 17.72 42.79 21.52
#